data_AF-A0A1V4LK83-F1
#
_entry.id   AF-A0A1V4LK83-F1
#
_cell.length_a   1.000
_cell.length_b   1.000
_cell.length_c   1.000
_cell.angle_alpha   90.00
_cell.angle_beta   90.00
_cell.angle_gamma   90.00
#
_symmetry.space_group_name_H-M   'P 1'
#
loop_
_entity.id
_entity.type
_entity.pdbx_description
1 polymer ?
#
loop_
_entity_poly.entity_id
_entity_poly.type
_entity_poly.pdbx_seq_one_letter_code
_entity_poly.pdbx_strand_id
1 'polypeptide(L)'
;MRNLKRVLLAVVALVLVLAILAFVLENQQSVSLVFVGWSTPQWALSVYILGALLLGLAVGPLLGMVMSRRNKHRLGRSTSHLG
;
A
#
# COMPACT_ATOMS: atom_id res chain seq x y z
N MET A 1 22.76 -19.17 4.00
CA MET A 1 21.55 -18.46 4.49
C MET A 1 20.92 -17.49 3.46
N ARG A 2 21.65 -16.91 2.50
CA ARG A 2 21.09 -15.99 1.48
C ARG A 2 20.06 -16.65 0.55
N ASN A 3 20.32 -17.89 0.14
CA ASN A 3 19.41 -18.63 -0.74
C ASN A 3 18.12 -19.05 -0.01
N LEU A 4 18.22 -19.51 1.25
CA LEU A 4 17.03 -19.79 2.07
C LEU A 4 16.15 -18.56 2.27
N LYS A 5 16.73 -17.39 2.56
CA LYS A 5 15.96 -16.13 2.67
C LYS A 5 15.25 -15.79 1.34
N ARG A 6 15.91 -16.01 0.21
CA ARG A 6 15.33 -15.78 -1.12
C ARG A 6 14.20 -16.76 -1.43
N VAL A 7 14.36 -18.04 -1.09
CA VAL A 7 13.31 -19.06 -1.24
C VAL A 7 12.13 -18.72 -0.34
N LEU A 8 12.36 -18.34 0.91
CA LEU A 8 11.30 -17.95 1.83
C LEU A 8 10.52 -16.73 1.31
N LEU A 9 11.21 -15.70 0.82
CA LEU A 9 10.56 -14.55 0.20
C LEU A 9 9.75 -14.95 -1.05
N ALA A 10 10.26 -15.84 -1.88
CA ALA A 10 9.55 -16.35 -3.05
C ALA A 10 8.28 -17.13 -2.64
N VAL A 11 8.35 -17.96 -1.59
CA VAL A 11 7.20 -18.69 -1.05
C VAL A 11 6.16 -17.72 -0.48
N VAL A 12 6.57 -16.72 0.30
CA VAL A 12 5.65 -15.70 0.84
C VAL A 12 4.99 -14.93 -0.30
N ALA A 13 5.75 -14.53 -1.32
CA ALA A 13 5.20 -13.86 -2.49
C ALA A 13 4.22 -14.75 -3.26
N LEU A 14 4.52 -16.05 -3.42
CA LEU A 14 3.63 -17.02 -4.06
C LEU A 14 2.32 -17.17 -3.27
N VAL A 15 2.40 -17.34 -1.95
CA VAL A 15 1.22 -17.42 -1.07
C VAL A 15 0.38 -16.15 -1.18
N LEU A 16 1.01 -14.98 -1.19
CA LEU A 16 0.33 -13.70 -1.36
C LEU A 16 -0.41 -13.65 -2.71
N VAL A 17 0.24 -14.04 -3.81
CA VAL A 17 -0.38 -14.10 -5.14
C VAL A 17 -1.57 -15.04 -5.14
N LEU A 18 -1.42 -16.26 -4.60
CA LEU A 18 -2.52 -17.22 -4.51
C LEU A 18 -3.69 -16.69 -3.67
N ALA A 19 -3.41 -16.03 -2.54
CA ALA A 19 -4.42 -15.41 -1.71
C ALA A 19 -5.17 -14.29 -2.45
N ILE A 20 -4.46 -13.45 -3.21
CA ILE A 20 -5.07 -12.41 -4.03
C ILE A 20 -5.96 -13.03 -5.11
N LEU A 21 -5.49 -14.08 -5.80
CA LEU A 21 -6.28 -14.77 -6.82
C LEU A 21 -7.55 -15.38 -6.25
N ALA A 22 -7.45 -16.10 -5.13
CA ALA A 22 -8.61 -16.65 -4.43
C ALA A 22 -9.58 -15.55 -4.00
N PHE A 23 -9.08 -14.46 -3.43
CA PHE A 23 -9.90 -13.31 -3.05
C PHE A 23 -10.64 -12.70 -4.24
N VAL A 24 -9.96 -12.52 -5.38
CA VAL A 24 -10.56 -11.99 -6.60
C VAL A 24 -11.65 -12.90 -7.13
N LEU A 25 -11.40 -14.21 -7.12
CA LEU A 25 -12.35 -15.21 -7.61
C LEU A 25 -13.59 -15.31 -6.71
N GLU A 26 -13.44 -15.26 -5.39
CA GLU A 26 -14.61 -15.35 -4.49
C GLU A 26 -15.41 -14.05 -4.40
N ASN A 27 -14.81 -12.93 -4.77
CA ASN A 27 -15.45 -11.62 -4.71
C ASN A 27 -15.71 -11.05 -6.12
N GLN A 28 -16.22 -11.89 -7.02
CA GLN A 28 -16.68 -11.52 -8.37
C GLN A 28 -18.02 -10.76 -8.39
N GLN A 29 -18.64 -10.56 -7.23
CA GLN A 29 -19.89 -9.81 -7.10
C GLN A 29 -19.74 -8.41 -7.70
N SER A 30 -20.59 -8.08 -8.65
CA SER A 30 -20.63 -6.75 -9.28
C SER A 30 -21.27 -5.75 -8.34
N VAL A 31 -20.53 -4.71 -7.98
CA VAL A 31 -20.96 -3.63 -7.09
C VAL A 31 -20.68 -2.26 -7.71
N SER A 32 -21.50 -1.29 -7.35
CA SER A 32 -21.29 0.12 -7.66
C SER A 32 -21.00 0.86 -6.36
N LEU A 33 -19.95 1.67 -6.33
CA LEU A 33 -19.69 2.57 -5.21
C LEU A 33 -20.37 3.90 -5.48
N VAL A 34 -20.94 4.49 -4.44
CA VAL A 34 -21.54 5.83 -4.50
C VAL A 34 -20.70 6.76 -3.63
N PHE A 35 -20.18 7.81 -4.24
CA PHE A 35 -19.40 8.85 -3.58
C PHE A 35 -20.06 10.20 -3.80
N VAL A 36 -20.54 10.82 -2.73
CA VAL A 36 -21.10 12.20 -2.78
C VAL A 36 -22.14 12.36 -3.90
N GLY A 37 -23.02 11.36 -4.05
CA GLY A 37 -24.08 11.33 -5.07
C GLY A 37 -23.64 10.86 -6.47
N TRP A 38 -22.35 10.61 -6.69
CA TRP A 38 -21.83 10.07 -7.96
C TRP A 38 -21.59 8.57 -7.85
N SER A 39 -22.06 7.81 -8.83
CA SER A 39 -21.90 6.36 -8.89
C SER A 39 -20.76 5.96 -9.81
N THR A 40 -19.95 5.00 -9.40
CA THR A 40 -18.99 4.35 -10.28
C THR A 40 -19.71 3.37 -11.22
N PRO A 41 -19.08 2.95 -12.33
CA PRO A 41 -19.58 1.80 -13.08
C PRO A 41 -19.60 0.55 -12.19
N GLN A 42 -20.32 -0.51 -12.58
CA GLN A 42 -20.31 -1.77 -11.83
C GLN A 42 -19.05 -2.59 -12.13
N TRP A 43 -18.32 -2.94 -11.08
CA TRP A 43 -17.09 -3.77 -11.16
C TRP A 43 -17.14 -4.82 -10.05
N ALA A 44 -16.33 -5.87 -10.16
CA ALA A 44 -16.18 -6.84 -9.09
C ALA A 44 -15.69 -6.16 -7.79
N LEU A 45 -16.30 -6.51 -6.65
CA LEU A 45 -15.94 -5.98 -5.33
C LEU A 45 -14.44 -6.09 -5.05
N SER A 46 -13.82 -7.18 -5.51
CA SER A 46 -12.40 -7.42 -5.39
C SER A 46 -11.53 -6.32 -6.01
N VAL A 47 -11.95 -5.73 -7.13
CA VAL A 47 -11.18 -4.67 -7.80
C VAL A 47 -11.12 -3.42 -6.94
N TYR A 48 -12.23 -3.05 -6.31
CA TYR A 48 -12.27 -1.89 -5.43
C TYR A 48 -11.39 -2.07 -4.19
N ILE A 49 -11.48 -3.23 -3.54
CA ILE A 49 -10.72 -3.52 -2.32
C ILE A 49 -9.22 -3.62 -2.64
N LEU A 50 -8.86 -4.33 -3.71
CA LEU A 50 -7.47 -4.47 -4.12
C LEU A 50 -6.88 -3.12 -4.56
N GLY A 51 -7.65 -2.31 -5.29
CA GLY A 51 -7.27 -0.95 -5.67
C GLY A 51 -7.00 -0.08 -4.44
N ALA A 52 -7.89 -0.08 -3.45
CA ALA A 52 -7.71 0.67 -2.21
C ALA A 52 -6.48 0.21 -1.42
N LEU A 53 -6.24 -1.10 -1.33
CA LEU A 53 -5.06 -1.65 -0.68
C LEU A 53 -3.76 -1.19 -1.35
N LEU A 54 -3.69 -1.30 -2.68
CA LEU A 54 -2.52 -0.88 -3.46
C LEU A 54 -2.29 0.63 -3.35
N LEU A 55 -3.35 1.43 -3.41
CA LEU A 55 -3.28 2.87 -3.21
C LEU A 55 -2.77 3.22 -1.81
N GLY A 56 -3.30 2.58 -0.76
CA GLY A 56 -2.82 2.77 0.61
C GLY A 56 -1.34 2.41 0.77
N LEU A 57 -0.90 1.31 0.15
CA LEU A 57 0.48 0.86 0.17
C LEU A 57 1.43 1.81 -0.58
N ALA A 58 0.97 2.47 -1.64
CA ALA A 58 1.74 3.50 -2.34
C ALA A 58 1.75 4.84 -1.58
N VAL A 59 0.59 5.27 -1.06
CA VAL A 59 0.43 6.57 -0.39
C VAL A 59 1.15 6.60 0.97
N GLY A 60 1.16 5.50 1.73
CA GLY A 60 1.80 5.43 3.05
C GLY A 60 3.28 5.85 3.04
N PRO A 61 4.14 5.22 2.20
CA PRO A 61 5.54 5.61 2.04
C PRO A 61 5.70 7.04 1.55
N LEU A 62 4.87 7.50 0.61
CA LEU A 62 4.93 8.88 0.10
C LEU A 62 4.68 9.90 1.22
N LEU A 63 3.65 9.68 2.05
CA LEU A 63 3.38 10.51 3.23
C LEU A 63 4.54 10.45 4.22
N GLY A 64 5.08 9.26 4.49
CA GLY A 64 6.25 9.07 5.36
C GLY A 64 7.48 9.85 4.88
N MET A 65 7.75 9.87 3.58
CA MET A 65 8.85 10.65 2.98
C MET A 65 8.63 12.16 3.16
N VAL A 66 7.41 12.66 2.91
CA VAL A 66 7.09 14.09 3.09
C VAL A 66 7.26 14.53 4.54
N MET A 67 6.78 13.73 5.50
CA MET A 67 6.89 14.02 6.92
C MET A 67 8.34 13.94 7.43
N SER A 68 9.11 12.95 6.98
CA SER A 68 10.53 12.80 7.33
C SER A 68 11.39 13.98 6.84
N ARG A 69 11.12 14.49 5.62
CA ARG A 69 11.78 15.69 5.08
C ARG A 69 11.53 16.94 5.93
N ARG A 70 10.31 17.11 6.43
CA ARG A 70 9.96 18.24 7.32
C ARG A 70 10.73 18.19 8.65
N ASN A 71 11.00 16.99 9.18
CA ASN A 71 11.69 16.84 10.45
C ASN A 71 13.21 17.13 10.35
N LYS A 72 13.85 16.77 9.22
CA LYS A 72 15.29 17.05 9.00
C LYS A 72 15.63 18.55 8.95
N HIS A 73 14.71 19.40 8.48
CA HIS A 73 14.93 20.86 8.47
C HIS A 73 14.91 21.53 9.86
N ARG A 74 14.38 20.87 10.89
CA ARG A 74 14.31 21.42 12.26
C ARG A 74 15.52 21.05 13.12
N LEU A 75 16.19 19.93 12.84
CA LEU A 75 17.39 19.52 13.59
C LEU A 75 18.70 20.15 13.09
N GLY A 76 18.72 20.76 11.90
CA GLY A 76 19.92 21.43 11.35
C GLY A 76 20.21 22.83 11.91
N ARG A 77 19.45 23.33 12.89
CA ARG A 77 19.61 24.68 13.45
C ARG A 77 20.09 24.73 14.91
N SER A 78 20.32 23.58 15.55
CA SER A 78 20.57 23.51 17.00
C SER A 78 21.97 22.98 17.36
N THR A 79 22.99 23.26 16.55
CA THR A 79 24.39 22.91 16.89
C THR A 79 25.41 24.03 16.62
N SER A 80 24.99 25.27 16.35
CA SER A 80 25.92 26.38 16.07
C SER A 80 26.19 27.29 17.27
N HIS A 81 26.07 26.82 18.52
CA HIS A 81 26.27 27.67 19.70
C HIS A 81 27.18 27.05 20.78
N LEU A 82 28.28 26.44 20.34
CA LEU A 82 29.43 26.12 21.20
C LEU A 82 30.69 26.58 20.46
N GLY A 83 30.99 27.87 20.59
CA GLY A 83 32.25 28.52 20.24
C GLY A 83 32.62 29.47 21.36
#